data_AF-A0A060T954-F1
#
_entry.id   AF-A0A060T954-F1
#
_cell.length_a   1.000
_cell.length_b   1.000
_cell.length_c   1.000
_cell.angle_alpha   90.00
_cell.angle_beta   90.00
_cell.angle_gamma   90.00
#
_symmetry.space_group_name_H-M   'P 1'
#
loop_
_entity.id
_entity.type
_entity.pdbx_description
1 polymer ?
#
loop_
_entity_poly.entity_id
_entity_poly.type
_entity_poly.pdbx_seq_one_letter_code
_entity_poly.pdbx_strand_id
1 'polypeptide(L)'
;MVRKAQRVLDEVGTPPDDLGDQIIGSIVKARGNSLYEVSVPESHQSKAPEPVLLVSMPPKFRNTVFVKRGGFVVVQLYDNIDSKVHGEISYIVTDKREWQRYPYWPAEYRKEDKIDLGLSDNEDESEEEYEDEGQEEEEEQPYRAN
;
A
#
# COMPACT_ATOMS: atom_id res chain seq x y z
N MET A 1 -11.75 24.78 -2.12
CA MET A 1 -12.05 23.73 -1.12
C MET A 1 -11.18 22.48 -1.33
N VAL A 2 -9.91 22.62 -1.78
CA VAL A 2 -9.09 21.50 -2.31
C VAL A 2 -8.01 21.01 -1.34
N ARG A 3 -7.87 21.64 -0.16
CA ARG A 3 -6.74 21.39 0.77
C ARG A 3 -6.85 20.13 1.62
N LYS A 4 -8.03 19.52 1.74
CA LYS A 4 -8.22 18.33 2.59
C LYS A 4 -7.75 17.05 1.93
N ALA A 5 -7.98 16.88 0.62
CA ALA A 5 -7.58 15.68 -0.10
C ALA A 5 -6.05 15.57 -0.23
N GLN A 6 -5.36 16.68 -0.51
CA GLN A 6 -3.89 16.71 -0.64
C GLN A 6 -3.19 16.20 0.62
N ARG A 7 -3.62 16.67 1.81
CA ARG A 7 -3.02 16.23 3.09
C ARG A 7 -3.19 14.73 3.35
N VAL A 8 -4.30 14.15 2.92
CA VAL A 8 -4.51 12.71 3.09
C VAL A 8 -3.58 11.93 2.16
N LEU A 9 -3.30 12.44 0.95
CA LEU A 9 -2.32 11.82 0.05
C LEU A 9 -0.90 11.92 0.60
N ASP A 10 -0.53 13.03 1.24
CA ASP A 10 0.80 13.16 1.86
C ASP A 10 0.98 12.14 2.99
N GLU A 11 -0.08 11.87 3.78
CA GLU A 11 -0.07 10.87 4.84
C GLU A 11 -0.25 9.41 4.32
N VAL A 12 -0.54 9.26 3.03
CA VAL A 12 -0.75 7.97 2.34
C VAL A 12 0.34 7.81 1.30
N GLY A 13 1.43 7.16 1.71
CA GLY A 13 2.49 6.75 0.79
C GLY A 13 3.73 7.61 0.78
N THR A 14 3.68 8.86 1.26
CA THR A 14 4.91 9.66 1.40
C THR A 14 5.57 9.35 2.74
N PRO A 15 6.75 8.70 2.75
CA PRO A 15 7.50 8.46 3.98
C PRO A 15 7.94 9.79 4.61
N PRO A 16 7.70 10.02 5.91
CA PRO A 16 8.26 11.16 6.62
C PRO A 16 9.77 10.97 6.84
N ASP A 17 10.53 12.06 6.96
CA ASP A 17 11.98 11.98 7.21
C ASP A 17 12.34 11.27 8.52
N ASP A 18 11.49 11.40 9.55
CA ASP A 18 11.66 10.75 10.85
C ASP A 18 10.32 10.24 11.41
N LEU A 19 10.37 9.08 12.10
CA LEU A 19 9.20 8.45 12.70
C LEU A 19 9.01 8.79 14.18
N GLY A 20 10.03 9.29 14.87
CA GLY A 20 10.02 9.52 16.32
C GLY A 20 9.65 8.26 17.12
N ASP A 21 8.59 8.38 17.92
CA ASP A 21 8.08 7.30 18.78
C ASP A 21 7.10 6.34 18.07
N GLN A 22 6.80 6.58 16.80
CA GLN A 22 5.94 5.72 16.02
C GLN A 22 6.65 4.40 15.66
N ILE A 23 5.85 3.40 15.31
CA ILE A 23 6.32 2.08 14.90
C ILE A 23 5.73 1.67 13.56
N ILE A 24 6.49 0.89 12.79
CA ILE A 24 6.01 0.27 11.56
C ILE A 24 5.51 -1.13 11.90
N GLY A 25 4.31 -1.45 11.47
CA GLY A 25 3.73 -2.79 11.61
C GLY A 25 3.02 -3.26 10.35
N SER A 26 2.69 -4.55 10.31
CA SER A 26 1.99 -5.19 9.20
C SER A 26 0.55 -5.55 9.59
N ILE A 27 -0.41 -5.34 8.70
CA ILE A 27 -1.82 -5.63 8.98
C ILE A 27 -2.07 -7.14 8.88
N VAL A 28 -2.49 -7.73 10.00
CA VAL A 28 -2.86 -9.13 10.09
C VAL A 28 -4.29 -9.34 9.62
N LYS A 29 -5.21 -8.50 10.15
CA LYS A 29 -6.65 -8.62 9.92
C LYS A 29 -7.40 -7.34 10.29
N ALA A 30 -8.52 -7.06 9.60
CA ALA A 30 -9.48 -6.04 10.04
C ALA A 30 -10.49 -6.65 11.03
N ARG A 31 -10.73 -5.99 12.17
CA ARG A 31 -11.68 -6.41 13.21
C ARG A 31 -13.07 -5.78 13.07
N GLY A 32 -13.24 -4.86 12.11
CA GLY A 32 -14.47 -4.09 11.92
C GLY A 32 -14.46 -2.78 12.74
N ASN A 33 -15.43 -1.91 12.52
CA ASN A 33 -15.50 -0.57 13.14
C ASN A 33 -14.21 0.27 12.99
N SER A 34 -13.54 0.19 11.83
CA SER A 34 -12.26 0.86 11.57
C SER A 34 -11.13 0.45 12.53
N LEU A 35 -11.20 -0.77 13.09
CA LEU A 35 -10.14 -1.37 13.91
C LEU A 35 -9.37 -2.42 13.12
N TYR A 36 -8.06 -2.41 13.29
CA TYR A 36 -7.13 -3.29 12.59
C TYR A 36 -6.19 -3.95 13.59
N GLU A 37 -5.90 -5.22 13.36
CA GLU A 37 -4.82 -5.93 14.04
C GLU A 37 -3.53 -5.76 13.26
N VAL A 38 -2.53 -5.21 13.93
CA VAL A 38 -1.23 -4.93 13.37
C VAL A 38 -0.19 -5.74 14.12
N SER A 39 0.58 -6.55 13.40
CA SER A 39 1.73 -7.26 13.95
C SER A 39 2.92 -6.32 13.98
N VAL A 40 3.56 -6.27 15.15
CA VAL A 40 4.77 -5.49 15.41
C VAL A 40 5.99 -6.38 15.12
N PRO A 41 7.01 -5.86 14.42
CA PRO A 41 8.26 -6.59 14.20
C PRO A 41 9.06 -6.69 15.51
N GLU A 42 9.89 -7.72 15.67
CA GLU A 42 10.76 -7.89 16.84
C GLU A 42 11.61 -6.64 17.11
N SER A 43 12.07 -5.99 16.04
CA SER A 43 12.84 -4.74 16.09
C SER A 43 12.13 -3.60 16.85
N HIS A 44 10.80 -3.58 16.83
CA HIS A 44 9.96 -2.57 17.51
C HIS A 44 9.22 -3.14 18.73
N GLN A 45 9.48 -4.40 19.09
CA GLN A 45 8.76 -5.07 20.16
C GLN A 45 9.07 -4.51 21.55
N SER A 46 10.22 -3.84 21.71
CA SER A 46 10.53 -3.08 22.93
C SER A 46 9.62 -1.88 23.16
N LYS A 47 9.00 -1.33 22.10
CA LYS A 47 8.07 -0.19 22.17
C LYS A 47 6.61 -0.62 22.30
N ALA A 48 6.30 -1.89 21.97
CA ALA A 48 4.93 -2.40 21.95
C ALA A 48 4.65 -3.31 23.16
N PRO A 49 3.43 -3.25 23.73
CA PRO A 49 3.06 -4.12 24.84
C PRO A 49 2.83 -5.58 24.40
N GLU A 50 2.43 -5.80 23.15
CA GLU A 50 2.07 -7.11 22.60
C GLU A 50 2.62 -7.26 21.16
N PRO A 51 2.86 -8.49 20.68
CA PRO A 51 3.30 -8.74 19.29
C PRO A 51 2.24 -8.37 18.25
N VAL A 52 0.96 -8.37 18.63
CA VAL A 52 -0.15 -7.96 17.77
C VAL A 52 -0.97 -6.93 18.54
N LEU A 53 -1.11 -5.75 17.94
CA LEU A 53 -1.81 -4.62 18.53
C LEU A 53 -3.11 -4.36 17.80
N LEU A 54 -4.14 -4.05 18.57
CA LEU A 54 -5.39 -3.50 18.03
C LEU A 54 -5.28 -1.99 17.91
N VAL A 55 -5.37 -1.46 16.69
CA VAL A 55 -5.22 -0.03 16.39
C VAL A 55 -6.47 0.51 15.70
N SER A 56 -6.76 1.79 15.93
CA SER A 56 -7.86 2.47 15.24
C SER A 56 -7.36 3.21 14.01
N MET A 57 -8.17 3.20 12.95
CA MET A 57 -7.94 4.00 11.76
C MET A 57 -8.62 5.37 11.92
N PRO A 58 -7.85 6.48 11.85
CA PRO A 58 -8.40 7.82 11.91
C PRO A 58 -9.48 8.10 10.86
N PRO A 59 -10.48 8.94 11.16
CA PRO A 59 -11.58 9.26 10.23
C PRO A 59 -11.13 9.80 8.88
N LYS A 60 -9.98 10.49 8.81
CA LYS A 60 -9.41 11.04 7.57
C LYS A 60 -9.07 9.97 6.52
N PHE A 61 -8.75 8.76 6.97
CA PHE A 61 -8.45 7.63 6.09
C PHE A 61 -9.69 6.78 5.79
N ARG A 62 -10.74 6.88 6.62
CA ARG A 62 -11.98 6.12 6.40
C ARG A 62 -12.59 6.55 5.06
N ASN A 63 -12.81 5.59 4.17
CA ASN A 63 -13.34 5.77 2.80
C ASN A 63 -12.38 6.39 1.77
N THR A 64 -11.18 6.83 2.17
CA THR A 64 -10.20 7.42 1.24
C THR A 64 -9.19 6.39 0.75
N VAL A 65 -8.91 5.39 1.56
CA VAL A 65 -7.82 4.43 1.33
C VAL A 65 -8.24 3.03 1.71
N PHE A 66 -7.84 2.07 0.89
CA PHE A 66 -8.15 0.67 1.08
C PHE A 66 -6.90 -0.08 1.52
N VAL A 67 -6.87 -0.53 2.77
CA VAL A 67 -5.74 -1.27 3.32
C VAL A 67 -6.02 -2.77 3.30
N LYS A 68 -5.16 -3.53 2.62
CA LYS A 68 -5.25 -4.99 2.49
C LYS A 68 -4.51 -5.69 3.63
N ARG A 69 -4.90 -6.93 3.92
CA ARG A 69 -4.11 -7.84 4.77
C ARG A 69 -2.72 -8.02 4.18
N GLY A 70 -1.69 -7.97 5.02
CA GLY A 70 -0.29 -7.97 4.62
C GLY A 70 0.27 -6.60 4.23
N GLY A 71 -0.56 -5.55 4.17
CA GLY A 71 -0.09 -4.17 3.99
C GLY A 71 0.68 -3.67 5.21
N PHE A 72 1.49 -2.64 5.02
CA PHE A 72 2.27 -2.01 6.08
C PHE A 72 1.65 -0.66 6.48
N VAL A 73 1.72 -0.34 7.76
CA VAL A 73 1.21 0.91 8.32
C VAL A 73 2.15 1.43 9.40
N VAL A 74 2.16 2.75 9.57
CA VAL A 74 2.80 3.40 10.71
C VAL A 74 1.74 3.65 11.77
N VAL A 75 2.06 3.24 12.99
CA VAL A 75 1.16 3.33 14.14
C VAL A 75 1.82 4.23 15.19
N GLN A 76 1.03 5.17 15.71
CA GLN A 76 1.34 5.89 16.93
C GLN A 76 0.67 5.16 18.10
N LEU A 77 1.47 4.71 19.06
CA LEU A 77 0.95 4.10 20.29
C LEU A 77 0.50 5.17 21.28
N TYR A 78 -0.51 4.85 22.09
CA TYR A 78 -0.94 5.69 23.19
C TYR A 78 -0.10 5.43 24.44
N ASP A 79 0.28 6.50 25.15
CA ASP A 79 1.05 6.38 26.40
C ASP A 79 0.26 5.69 27.52
N ASN A 80 -1.07 5.85 27.52
CA ASN A 80 -1.97 5.24 28.49
C ASN A 80 -2.96 4.31 27.78
N ILE A 81 -2.76 3.01 27.93
CA ILE A 81 -3.64 1.97 27.37
C ILE A 81 -4.80 1.74 28.35
N ASP A 82 -5.71 2.72 28.46
CA ASP A 82 -6.95 2.57 29.24
C ASP A 82 -8.03 1.80 28.47
N SER A 83 -7.82 1.57 27.18
CA SER A 83 -8.76 0.93 26.26
C SER A 83 -8.13 -0.27 25.56
N LYS A 84 -8.97 -1.14 24.99
CA LYS A 84 -8.52 -2.30 24.18
C LYS A 84 -7.76 -1.90 22.90
N VAL A 85 -7.74 -0.61 22.57
CA VAL A 85 -7.08 -0.05 21.41
C VAL A 85 -5.75 0.55 21.87
N HIS A 86 -4.66 0.06 21.32
CA HIS A 86 -3.30 0.39 21.73
C HIS A 86 -2.74 1.64 21.06
N GLY A 87 -3.37 2.09 19.96
CA GLY A 87 -2.88 3.22 19.19
C GLY A 87 -3.76 3.58 18.00
N GLU A 88 -3.27 4.51 17.19
CA GLU A 88 -3.88 4.94 15.95
C GLU A 88 -2.92 4.86 14.75
N ILE A 89 -3.49 4.64 13.56
CA ILE A 89 -2.73 4.62 12.30
C ILE A 89 -2.43 6.06 11.90
N SER A 90 -1.14 6.40 11.81
CA SER A 90 -0.69 7.74 11.43
C SER A 90 -0.42 7.85 9.92
N TYR A 91 0.24 6.84 9.35
CA TYR A 91 0.56 6.76 7.92
C TYR A 91 0.25 5.38 7.35
N ILE A 92 -0.05 5.35 6.05
CA ILE A 92 -0.26 4.10 5.31
C ILE A 92 0.86 3.94 4.29
N VAL A 93 1.52 2.80 4.32
CA VAL A 93 2.61 2.49 3.38
C VAL A 93 1.98 1.94 2.10
N THR A 94 2.08 2.70 1.01
CA THR A 94 1.62 2.28 -0.32
C THR A 94 2.78 1.72 -1.15
N ASP A 95 3.93 2.40 -1.16
CA ASP A 95 5.13 1.95 -1.85
C ASP A 95 6.17 1.41 -0.87
N LYS A 96 6.19 0.08 -0.72
CA LYS A 96 7.16 -0.64 0.13
C LYS A 96 8.61 -0.32 -0.29
N ARG A 97 8.90 -0.21 -1.59
CA ARG A 97 10.27 -0.03 -2.10
C ARG A 97 10.83 1.31 -1.69
N GLU A 98 10.01 2.36 -1.75
CA GLU A 98 10.42 3.70 -1.33
C GLU A 98 10.70 3.73 0.18
N TRP A 99 9.79 3.18 0.98
CA TRP A 99 9.93 3.14 2.44
C TRP A 99 11.12 2.30 2.92
N GLN A 100 11.49 1.24 2.19
CA GLN A 100 12.65 0.40 2.51
C GLN A 100 13.99 1.15 2.46
N ARG A 101 14.07 2.27 1.74
CA ARG A 101 15.29 3.09 1.64
C ARG A 101 15.58 3.84 2.94
N TYR A 102 14.57 4.00 3.78
CA TYR A 102 14.68 4.74 5.04
C TYR A 102 15.32 3.90 6.16
N PRO A 103 16.07 4.54 7.07
CA PRO A 103 16.82 3.84 8.11
C PRO A 103 15.92 3.22 9.20
N TYR A 104 14.72 3.76 9.38
CA TYR A 104 13.74 3.26 10.36
C TYR A 104 12.96 2.03 9.88
N TRP A 105 13.16 1.60 8.63
CA TRP A 105 12.43 0.45 8.08
C TRP A 105 12.91 -0.87 8.72
N PRO A 106 12.01 -1.67 9.32
CA PRO A 106 12.39 -2.91 10.00
C PRO A 106 13.11 -3.89 9.06
N ALA A 107 14.24 -4.43 9.50
CA ALA A 107 15.01 -5.41 8.72
C ALA A 107 14.22 -6.68 8.41
N GLU A 108 13.31 -7.08 9.31
CA GLU A 108 12.38 -8.20 9.14
C GLU A 108 11.49 -8.04 7.91
N TYR A 109 11.12 -6.80 7.57
CA TYR A 109 10.29 -6.47 6.41
C TYR A 109 11.09 -6.19 5.14
N ARG A 110 12.44 -6.18 5.21
CA ARG A 110 13.31 -6.11 4.02
C ARG A 110 13.48 -7.46 3.34
N LYS A 111 13.20 -8.56 4.04
CA LYS A 111 13.25 -9.91 3.44
C LYS A 111 12.04 -10.06 2.53
N GLU A 112 12.28 -10.03 1.23
CA GLU A 112 11.30 -10.36 0.19
C GLU A 112 10.79 -11.80 0.37
N ASP A 113 9.46 -11.91 0.49
CA ASP A 113 8.62 -12.78 -0.33
C ASP A 113 9.14 -14.21 -0.60
N LYS A 114 9.72 -14.88 0.40
CA LYS A 114 9.69 -16.36 0.45
C LYS A 114 8.38 -16.83 1.06
N ILE A 115 7.26 -16.46 0.44
CA ILE A 115 6.01 -17.18 0.63
C ILE A 115 5.75 -17.93 -0.67
N ASP A 116 6.04 -19.23 -0.58
CA ASP A 116 5.50 -20.35 -1.35
C ASP A 116 4.84 -20.02 -2.70
N LEU A 117 5.58 -20.29 -3.77
CA LEU A 117 5.10 -20.30 -5.15
C LEU A 117 3.89 -21.23 -5.29
N GLY A 118 2.74 -20.59 -5.43
CA GLY A 118 1.62 -21.11 -6.16
C GLY A 118 1.05 -20.03 -7.06
N LEU A 119 1.76 -19.68 -8.14
CA LEU A 119 1.31 -18.86 -9.29
C LEU A 119 1.37 -17.33 -9.05
N SER A 120 1.79 -16.46 -9.95
CA SER A 120 2.24 -16.55 -11.34
C SER A 120 3.14 -15.35 -11.59
N ASP A 121 4.34 -15.62 -12.07
CA ASP A 121 5.15 -14.65 -12.79
C ASP A 121 4.52 -14.45 -14.17
N ASN A 122 4.24 -13.20 -14.53
CA ASN A 122 3.94 -12.81 -15.90
C ASN A 122 4.53 -11.42 -16.09
N GLU A 123 5.85 -11.40 -16.25
CA GLU A 123 6.49 -10.50 -17.19
C GLU A 123 5.95 -10.83 -18.59
N ASP A 124 5.17 -9.92 -19.17
CA ASP A 124 5.07 -9.78 -20.63
C ASP A 124 4.88 -8.30 -20.94
N GLU A 125 6.02 -7.64 -21.19
CA GLU A 125 6.11 -6.43 -22.01
C GLU A 125 5.79 -6.83 -23.45
N SER A 126 4.63 -6.42 -23.95
CA SER A 126 4.36 -6.36 -25.39
C SER A 126 4.12 -4.90 -25.79
N GLU A 127 5.21 -4.22 -26.15
CA GLU A 127 5.18 -3.01 -26.96
C GLU A 127 4.78 -3.40 -28.39
N GLU A 128 3.52 -3.17 -28.74
CA GLU A 128 3.06 -3.32 -30.13
C GLU A 128 3.46 -2.06 -30.93
N GLU A 129 4.56 -2.19 -31.65
CA GLU A 129 5.02 -1.29 -32.70
C GLU A 129 4.07 -1.38 -33.91
N TYR A 130 3.36 -0.28 -34.21
CA TYR A 130 2.52 -0.18 -35.40
C TYR A 130 3.40 0.18 -36.60
N GLU A 131 3.75 -0.83 -37.40
CA GLU A 131 4.37 -0.62 -38.71
C GLU A 131 3.33 -0.11 -39.71
N ASP A 132 3.58 1.11 -40.16
CA ASP A 132 2.97 1.81 -41.29
C ASP A 132 3.51 1.22 -42.60
N GLU A 133 2.65 0.55 -43.37
CA GLU A 133 2.95 0.17 -44.75
C GLU A 133 1.80 0.59 -45.68
N GLY A 134 2.17 1.45 -46.62
CA GLY A 134 1.29 2.23 -47.47
C GLY A 134 0.61 1.46 -48.60
N GLN A 135 -0.53 2.03 -48.99
CA GLN A 135 -1.06 2.23 -50.35
C GLN A 135 -0.74 1.18 -51.42
N GLU A 136 -1.79 0.61 -52.01
CA GLU A 136 -1.89 0.51 -53.47
C GLU A 136 -3.36 0.52 -53.91
N GLU A 137 -3.66 1.47 -54.80
CA GLU A 137 -4.91 1.67 -55.52
C GLU A 137 -5.05 0.57 -56.59
N GLU A 138 -6.25 0.00 -56.79
CA GLU A 138 -6.64 -0.50 -58.12
C GLU A 138 -8.16 -0.33 -58.36
N GLU A 139 -8.46 -0.10 -59.63
CA GLU A 139 -9.53 0.69 -60.20
C GLU A 139 -10.93 0.03 -60.31
N GLU A 140 -11.89 0.90 -60.63
CA GLU A 140 -13.29 0.66 -60.98
C GLU A 140 -13.54 -0.42 -62.05
N GLN A 141 -14.72 -1.05 -62.05
CA GLN A 141 -15.71 -0.96 -63.15
C GLN A 141 -17.04 -1.69 -62.78
N PRO A 142 -18.19 -1.30 -63.37
CA PRO A 142 -19.53 -1.45 -62.80
C PRO A 142 -20.23 -2.77 -63.13
N TYR A 143 -21.13 -3.21 -62.25
CA TYR A 143 -22.08 -4.27 -62.59
C TYR A 143 -23.22 -3.72 -63.44
N ARG A 144 -23.28 -4.22 -64.67
CA ARG A 144 -24.41 -4.09 -65.59
C ARG A 144 -25.71 -4.60 -64.94
N ALA A 145 -26.78 -3.84 -65.19
CA ALA A 145 -28.16 -4.26 -64.98
C ALA A 145 -28.50 -5.53 -65.78
N ASN A 146 -29.33 -6.39 -65.19
CA ASN A 146 -30.28 -7.23 -65.92
C ASN A 146 -31.52 -7.45 -65.06
#